data_AF-A0A5M9J778-F1
#
_entry.id   AF-A0A5M9J778-F1
#
_cell.length_a   1.000
_cell.length_b   1.000
_cell.length_c   1.000
_cell.angle_alpha   90.00
_cell.angle_beta   90.00
_cell.angle_gamma   90.00
#
_symmetry.space_group_name_H-M   'P 1'
#
loop_
_entity.id
_entity.type
_entity.pdbx_description
1 polymer ?
#
loop_
_entity_poly.entity_id
_entity_poly.type
_entity_poly.pdbx_seq_one_letter_code
_entity_poly.pdbx_strand_id
1 'polypeptide(L)'
;MSDTLHHSDEDNISRSNAAESEMAHRDADPPTPSQEEREPTASEDPPDAPGIDNPRSITAPNEAEAETEAHALASPGSAGSLEVVLDVTYDLEAYLEEFSRLARKGRFEAAVALFHACPPDLRMHPECALDFVDALSRQGAYGALADFAAGEGARLMARLRGCGAAPVQYVRCVFELGRWRVCGAVDGSWREGVEAGDARSQLRANFERLDSVQVQLLCNLMQLDSEVERSTKRHRASTREAEMIMGSSSDWHGLYKHLLSTNRIWDMRDLFHALYSRYGVADAIKLSLDDQKRVIPSGALGSDNSDLNGWFRFVLDWTQCFPRDESTDFALLDLLVTMSLQLLSHGRENAEAIKKIIAQAMTHANHFAISLSLGNPENVQTSPYLKWALAHQRLARELPINAS
;
A
#
# COMPACT_ATOMS: atom_id res chain seq x y z
N MET A 1 -53.30 29.27 -22.37
CA MET A 1 -54.71 29.61 -22.65
C MET A 1 -55.12 28.75 -23.83
N SER A 2 -55.49 27.50 -23.58
CA SER A 2 -56.84 27.00 -23.20
C SER A 2 -57.44 26.34 -24.47
N ASP A 3 -57.51 25.00 -24.51
CA ASP A 3 -58.67 24.18 -24.07
C ASP A 3 -59.73 24.14 -25.21
N THR A 4 -60.35 23.04 -25.66
CA THR A 4 -60.48 21.64 -25.24
C THR A 4 -61.37 20.88 -26.28
N LEU A 5 -61.47 19.54 -26.16
CA LEU A 5 -62.66 18.65 -26.45
C LEU A 5 -62.96 18.27 -27.93
N HIS A 6 -63.45 17.09 -28.34
CA HIS A 6 -63.71 15.73 -27.78
C HIS A 6 -64.28 14.83 -28.91
N HIS A 7 -64.00 13.51 -28.93
CA HIS A 7 -64.90 12.36 -29.25
C HIS A 7 -63.99 11.10 -29.41
N SER A 8 -63.99 10.10 -28.52
CA SER A 8 -64.90 8.93 -28.33
C SER A 8 -65.08 8.10 -29.63
N ASP A 9 -64.87 6.78 -29.67
CA ASP A 9 -65.61 5.74 -28.93
C ASP A 9 -64.80 4.46 -28.62
N GLU A 10 -65.34 3.73 -27.64
CA GLU A 10 -64.97 2.43 -27.07
C GLU A 10 -65.41 1.22 -27.92
N ASP A 11 -64.71 0.08 -27.76
CA ASP A 11 -65.25 -1.26 -27.42
C ASP A 11 -64.10 -2.29 -27.50
N ASN A 12 -63.59 -2.99 -26.47
CA ASN A 12 -64.11 -3.88 -25.41
C ASN A 12 -63.82 -5.38 -25.71
N ILE A 13 -63.60 -6.17 -24.64
CA ILE A 13 -63.49 -7.66 -24.52
C ILE A 13 -62.07 -8.26 -24.72
N SER A 14 -61.42 -9.02 -23.82
CA SER A 14 -61.74 -9.56 -22.48
C SER A 14 -60.50 -10.08 -21.72
N ARG A 15 -60.49 -9.78 -20.40
CA ARG A 15 -60.13 -10.60 -19.22
C ARG A 15 -59.45 -11.97 -19.38
N SER A 16 -58.43 -12.20 -18.56
CA SER A 16 -58.52 -13.17 -17.43
C SER A 16 -57.60 -12.77 -16.26
N ASN A 17 -58.17 -12.78 -15.06
CA ASN A 17 -57.54 -12.59 -13.75
C ASN A 17 -57.47 -13.93 -13.02
N ALA A 18 -56.48 -14.14 -12.15
CA ALA A 18 -56.57 -14.78 -10.83
C ALA A 18 -55.19 -14.63 -10.13
N ALA A 19 -55.04 -13.73 -9.14
CA ALA A 19 -55.31 -13.90 -7.70
C ALA A 19 -54.14 -14.62 -6.97
N GLU A 20 -53.26 -13.89 -6.27
CA GLU A 20 -53.37 -13.45 -4.85
C GLU A 20 -53.14 -14.58 -3.83
N SER A 21 -52.13 -14.40 -2.96
CA SER A 21 -52.29 -14.63 -1.52
C SER A 21 -51.17 -13.93 -0.73
N GLU A 22 -51.54 -12.89 0.00
CA GLU A 22 -50.81 -12.36 1.16
C GLU A 22 -50.95 -13.30 2.36
N MET A 23 -49.94 -13.35 3.23
CA MET A 23 -50.17 -13.50 4.68
C MET A 23 -48.96 -12.99 5.48
N ALA A 24 -49.24 -12.16 6.49
CA ALA A 24 -48.28 -11.50 7.38
C ALA A 24 -48.17 -12.20 8.76
N HIS A 25 -47.14 -11.79 9.51
CA HIS A 25 -46.84 -12.01 10.95
C HIS A 25 -46.23 -13.38 11.33
N ARG A 26 -45.21 -13.53 12.20
CA ARG A 26 -44.80 -12.81 13.43
C ARG A 26 -43.30 -12.90 13.73
N ASP A 27 -42.87 -12.00 14.62
CA ASP A 27 -41.62 -11.94 15.39
C ASP A 27 -41.17 -13.27 16.04
N ALA A 28 -39.85 -13.49 16.09
CA ALA A 28 -39.17 -14.17 17.19
C ALA A 28 -37.64 -13.86 17.17
N ASP A 29 -37.16 -13.31 18.28
CA ASP A 29 -35.77 -13.02 18.64
C ASP A 29 -34.91 -14.30 18.87
N PRO A 30 -33.56 -14.18 18.94
CA PRO A 30 -32.62 -15.29 18.80
C PRO A 30 -32.32 -16.03 20.12
N PRO A 31 -31.79 -17.27 20.09
CA PRO A 31 -31.36 -17.95 21.30
C PRO A 31 -29.86 -17.72 21.60
N THR A 32 -29.54 -17.50 22.87
CA THR A 32 -28.21 -17.67 23.47
C THR A 32 -28.44 -18.03 24.95
N PRO A 33 -27.45 -18.55 25.69
CA PRO A 33 -26.80 -19.87 25.62
C PRO A 33 -27.17 -20.74 26.83
N SER A 34 -26.87 -22.05 26.77
CA SER A 34 -27.00 -22.96 27.91
C SER A 34 -25.68 -23.02 28.71
N GLN A 35 -25.72 -22.59 29.97
CA GLN A 35 -24.73 -22.91 31.00
C GLN A 35 -25.05 -24.29 31.58
N GLU A 36 -24.03 -25.14 31.74
CA GLU A 36 -24.03 -26.18 32.77
C GLU A 36 -22.72 -26.08 33.55
N GLU A 37 -22.88 -25.84 34.86
CA GLU A 37 -21.87 -25.89 35.89
C GLU A 37 -21.39 -27.33 36.14
N ARG A 38 -20.09 -27.51 36.44
CA ARG A 38 -19.57 -28.30 37.58
C ARG A 38 -18.04 -28.28 37.62
N GLU A 39 -17.49 -27.56 38.60
CA GLU A 39 -16.26 -27.95 39.29
C GLU A 39 -16.60 -28.94 40.42
N PRO A 40 -15.63 -29.74 40.90
CA PRO A 40 -15.00 -29.35 42.17
C PRO A 40 -13.47 -29.51 42.23
N THR A 41 -12.91 -28.60 43.03
CA THR A 41 -11.58 -28.48 43.66
C THR A 41 -10.89 -29.77 44.14
N ALA A 42 -9.56 -29.85 43.98
CA ALA A 42 -8.60 -30.00 45.09
C ALA A 42 -7.13 -29.89 44.63
N SER A 43 -6.36 -29.21 45.47
CA SER A 43 -4.92 -28.96 45.54
C SER A 43 -4.03 -30.20 45.66
N GLU A 44 -2.83 -30.17 45.06
CA GLU A 44 -1.59 -30.74 45.61
C GLU A 44 -0.35 -30.23 44.81
N ASP A 45 0.64 -29.73 45.55
CA ASP A 45 2.03 -29.36 45.16
C ASP A 45 2.95 -30.03 46.21
N PRO A 46 4.28 -30.18 46.01
CA PRO A 46 5.09 -30.75 44.92
C PRO A 46 6.06 -31.85 45.47
N PRO A 47 7.13 -32.31 44.76
CA PRO A 47 8.45 -31.69 45.04
C PRO A 47 9.51 -31.70 43.90
N ASP A 48 10.43 -30.73 44.05
CA ASP A 48 11.89 -30.68 43.78
C ASP A 48 12.52 -30.69 42.38
N ALA A 49 13.33 -29.63 42.18
CA ALA A 49 14.28 -29.34 41.09
C ALA A 49 15.60 -30.14 41.22
N PRO A 50 16.47 -30.14 40.18
CA PRO A 50 17.56 -29.13 40.07
C PRO A 50 17.87 -28.76 38.59
N GLY A 51 18.63 -27.74 38.20
CA GLY A 51 19.46 -26.74 38.87
C GLY A 51 19.92 -25.74 37.78
N ILE A 52 20.18 -24.50 38.20
CA ILE A 52 20.56 -23.37 37.34
C ILE A 52 22.09 -23.30 37.28
N ASP A 53 22.67 -23.37 36.07
CA ASP A 53 24.07 -23.02 35.82
C ASP A 53 24.18 -21.76 34.93
N ASN A 54 24.83 -20.75 35.50
CA ASN A 54 25.25 -19.50 34.86
C ASN A 54 26.36 -19.74 33.83
N PRO A 55 26.34 -19.11 32.64
CA PRO A 55 27.56 -18.89 31.88
C PRO A 55 28.23 -17.56 32.28
N ARG A 56 29.49 -17.70 32.70
CA ARG A 56 30.45 -16.63 32.96
C ARG A 56 30.79 -15.86 31.67
N SER A 57 30.96 -14.55 31.86
CA SER A 57 31.74 -13.58 31.08
C SER A 57 32.75 -14.15 30.08
N ILE A 58 32.57 -13.83 28.79
CA ILE A 58 33.59 -14.01 27.75
C ILE A 58 34.25 -12.65 27.49
N THR A 59 35.56 -12.64 27.70
CA THR A 59 36.48 -11.53 27.40
C THR A 59 37.01 -11.73 25.97
N ALA A 60 37.30 -10.63 25.27
CA ALA A 60 37.72 -10.58 23.86
C ALA A 60 38.93 -11.49 23.51
N PRO A 61 39.06 -11.96 22.25
CA PRO A 61 40.17 -12.79 21.82
C PRO A 61 41.41 -11.95 21.49
N ASN A 62 42.57 -12.36 22.01
CA ASN A 62 43.86 -11.87 21.55
C ASN A 62 44.35 -12.76 20.38
N GLU A 63 44.75 -12.08 19.31
CA GLU A 63 45.49 -12.60 18.17
C GLU A 63 46.87 -13.09 18.61
N ALA A 64 47.06 -14.40 18.72
CA ALA A 64 48.35 -15.09 18.58
C ALA A 64 48.13 -16.58 18.79
N GLU A 65 47.94 -17.33 17.70
CA GLU A 65 48.37 -18.73 17.53
C GLU A 65 47.82 -19.22 16.19
N ALA A 66 48.32 -18.59 15.12
CA ALA A 66 48.41 -19.26 13.83
C ALA A 66 49.62 -20.20 13.88
N GLU A 67 49.46 -21.37 13.27
CA GLU A 67 50.52 -22.31 12.89
C GLU A 67 51.10 -23.23 13.97
N THR A 68 50.33 -24.20 14.48
CA THR A 68 50.81 -25.60 14.54
C THR A 68 49.64 -26.54 14.88
N GLU A 69 49.23 -27.38 13.93
CA GLU A 69 48.74 -28.77 14.14
C GLU A 69 48.01 -29.28 12.88
N ALA A 70 48.74 -29.31 11.77
CA ALA A 70 48.50 -30.31 10.74
C ALA A 70 49.50 -31.45 11.00
N HIS A 71 49.11 -32.51 11.72
CA HIS A 71 49.50 -33.91 11.47
C HIS A 71 49.00 -34.87 12.57
N ALA A 72 48.36 -35.95 12.10
CA ALA A 72 48.08 -37.23 12.78
C ALA A 72 47.05 -37.17 13.93
N LEU A 73 45.91 -37.84 13.85
CA LEU A 73 45.80 -39.30 13.81
C LEU A 73 44.58 -39.75 12.98
N ALA A 74 44.85 -40.45 11.88
CA ALA A 74 43.88 -41.33 11.25
C ALA A 74 43.88 -42.67 12.01
N SER A 75 42.76 -43.01 12.66
CA SER A 75 42.46 -44.39 13.07
C SER A 75 41.56 -45.03 12.03
N PRO A 76 41.94 -46.17 11.42
CA PRO A 76 41.10 -46.88 10.46
C PRO A 76 40.07 -47.71 11.22
N GLY A 77 38.80 -47.31 11.20
CA GLY A 77 37.75 -48.13 11.82
C GLY A 77 36.41 -47.50 12.15
N SER A 78 36.16 -46.23 11.83
CA SER A 78 34.82 -45.66 11.95
C SER A 78 34.42 -45.05 10.62
N ALA A 79 33.35 -45.55 10.02
CA ALA A 79 32.62 -44.82 8.99
C ALA A 79 31.95 -43.61 9.66
N GLY A 80 32.76 -42.61 10.01
CA GLY A 80 32.29 -41.33 10.51
C GLY A 80 31.64 -40.62 9.34
N SER A 81 30.32 -40.47 9.38
CA SER A 81 29.64 -39.55 8.49
C SER A 81 30.26 -38.17 8.69
N LEU A 82 30.84 -37.63 7.63
CA LEU A 82 31.26 -36.23 7.58
C LEU A 82 29.96 -35.40 7.60
N GLU A 83 29.52 -35.01 8.79
CA GLU A 83 28.41 -34.07 8.94
C GLU A 83 28.95 -32.69 8.59
N VAL A 84 28.82 -32.34 7.31
CA VAL A 84 29.08 -30.98 6.83
C VAL A 84 27.89 -30.14 7.27
N VAL A 85 28.02 -29.50 8.44
CA VAL A 85 27.11 -28.42 8.84
C VAL A 85 27.40 -27.24 7.92
N LEU A 86 26.67 -27.16 6.82
CA LEU A 86 26.63 -25.95 6.00
C LEU A 86 25.90 -24.90 6.83
N ASP A 87 26.61 -23.84 7.20
CA ASP A 87 26.00 -22.63 7.74
C ASP A 87 25.14 -22.04 6.61
N VAL A 88 23.85 -22.39 6.60
CA VAL A 88 22.93 -21.98 5.53
C VAL A 88 22.71 -20.48 5.70
N THR A 89 23.54 -19.69 5.03
CA THR A 89 23.29 -18.27 4.82
C THR A 89 22.07 -18.16 3.92
N TYR A 90 20.92 -17.85 4.49
CA TYR A 90 19.70 -17.60 3.74
C TYR A 90 19.92 -16.45 2.75
N ASP A 91 19.49 -16.63 1.51
CA ASP A 91 19.51 -15.58 0.50
C ASP A 91 18.41 -14.55 0.79
N LEU A 92 18.75 -13.55 1.60
CA LEU A 92 17.86 -12.46 1.96
C LEU A 92 17.27 -11.77 0.71
N GLU A 93 18.08 -11.57 -0.33
CA GLU A 93 17.65 -10.86 -1.55
C GLU A 93 16.56 -11.64 -2.29
N ALA A 94 16.70 -12.97 -2.39
CA ALA A 94 15.67 -13.82 -2.97
C ALA A 94 14.34 -13.74 -2.20
N TYR A 95 14.39 -13.69 -0.86
CA TYR A 95 13.19 -13.54 -0.03
C TYR A 95 12.52 -12.17 -0.21
N LEU A 96 13.30 -11.10 -0.24
CA LEU A 96 12.79 -9.74 -0.43
C LEU A 96 12.19 -9.54 -1.82
N GLU A 97 12.82 -10.09 -2.86
CA GLU A 97 12.27 -10.00 -4.22
C GLU A 97 10.98 -10.80 -4.36
N GLU A 98 10.91 -12.00 -3.77
CA GLU A 98 9.66 -12.77 -3.76
C GLU A 98 8.54 -12.07 -2.97
N PHE A 99 8.88 -11.48 -1.82
CA PHE A 99 7.94 -10.68 -1.05
C PHE A 99 7.40 -9.51 -1.87
N SER A 100 8.30 -8.73 -2.48
CA SER A 100 7.98 -7.62 -3.36
C SER A 100 7.10 -8.07 -4.53
N ARG A 101 7.40 -9.20 -5.16
CA ARG A 101 6.62 -9.77 -6.26
C ARG A 101 5.20 -10.11 -5.82
N LEU A 102 5.02 -10.75 -4.66
CA LEU A 102 3.71 -11.09 -4.12
C LEU A 102 2.89 -9.84 -3.77
N ALA A 103 3.53 -8.85 -3.12
CA ALA A 103 2.91 -7.58 -2.77
C ALA A 103 2.43 -6.81 -4.02
N ARG A 104 3.27 -6.71 -5.07
CA ARG A 104 2.92 -6.08 -6.36
C ARG A 104 1.72 -6.75 -7.05
N LYS A 105 1.60 -8.08 -6.94
CA LYS A 105 0.43 -8.83 -7.44
C LYS A 105 -0.80 -8.73 -6.54
N GLY A 106 -0.66 -8.14 -5.34
CA GLY A 106 -1.71 -8.08 -4.33
C GLY A 106 -2.01 -9.43 -3.66
N ARG A 107 -1.08 -10.40 -3.75
CA ARG A 107 -1.19 -11.71 -3.09
C ARG A 107 -0.69 -11.60 -1.64
N PHE A 108 -1.31 -10.71 -0.85
CA PHE A 108 -0.87 -10.39 0.51
C PHE A 108 -0.91 -11.59 1.46
N GLU A 109 -1.90 -12.46 1.35
CA GLU A 109 -1.97 -13.70 2.15
C GLU A 109 -0.73 -14.60 1.91
N ALA A 110 -0.28 -14.69 0.66
CA ALA A 110 0.92 -15.45 0.33
C ALA A 110 2.19 -14.76 0.85
N ALA A 111 2.25 -13.42 0.84
CA ALA A 111 3.37 -12.66 1.40
C ALA A 111 3.45 -12.81 2.93
N VAL A 112 2.30 -12.80 3.62
CA VAL A 112 2.19 -13.08 5.06
C VAL A 112 2.61 -14.52 5.38
N ALA A 113 2.15 -15.50 4.59
CA ALA A 113 2.56 -16.89 4.73
C ALA A 113 4.07 -17.06 4.52
N LEU A 114 4.65 -16.37 3.53
CA LEU A 114 6.09 -16.36 3.28
C LEU A 114 6.86 -15.84 4.51
N PHE A 115 6.43 -14.73 5.10
CA PHE A 115 7.06 -14.18 6.30
C PHE A 115 7.02 -15.13 7.51
N HIS A 116 5.89 -15.82 7.70
CA HIS A 116 5.79 -16.82 8.78
C HIS A 116 6.61 -18.08 8.50
N ALA A 117 6.82 -18.43 7.24
CA ALA A 117 7.72 -19.52 6.83
C ALA A 117 9.21 -19.13 6.94
N CYS A 118 9.54 -17.83 7.00
CA CYS A 118 10.92 -17.38 7.16
C CYS A 118 11.52 -17.89 8.49
N PRO A 119 12.82 -18.25 8.49
CA PRO A 119 13.58 -18.53 9.70
C PRO A 119 13.49 -17.36 10.70
N PRO A 120 13.53 -17.61 12.02
CA PRO A 120 13.39 -16.55 13.03
C PRO A 120 14.40 -15.40 12.89
N ASP A 121 15.63 -15.70 12.48
CA ASP A 121 16.69 -14.70 12.30
C ASP A 121 16.41 -13.76 11.13
N LEU A 122 15.89 -14.31 10.02
CA LEU A 122 15.49 -13.55 8.84
C LEU A 122 14.20 -12.76 9.08
N ARG A 123 13.25 -13.35 9.82
CA ARG A 123 11.95 -12.72 10.11
C ARG A 123 12.09 -11.36 10.80
N MET A 124 13.08 -11.22 11.68
CA MET A 124 13.35 -9.97 12.39
C MET A 124 14.45 -9.14 11.73
N HIS A 125 14.91 -9.50 10.53
CA HIS A 125 15.75 -8.63 9.72
C HIS A 125 14.95 -7.35 9.38
N PRO A 126 15.55 -6.15 9.49
CA PRO A 126 14.86 -4.89 9.26
C PRO A 126 14.02 -4.85 7.98
N GLU A 127 14.60 -5.25 6.86
CA GLU A 127 13.95 -5.20 5.54
C GLU A 127 12.75 -6.15 5.46
N CYS A 128 12.89 -7.40 5.92
CA CYS A 128 11.79 -8.36 5.92
C CYS A 128 10.64 -7.94 6.84
N ALA A 129 10.95 -7.34 7.99
CA ALA A 129 9.94 -6.87 8.92
C ALA A 129 9.22 -5.61 8.41
N LEU A 130 9.93 -4.72 7.72
CA LEU A 130 9.33 -3.56 7.04
C LEU A 130 8.35 -4.02 5.96
N ASP A 131 8.77 -4.94 5.11
CA ASP A 131 7.95 -5.55 4.06
C ASP A 131 6.69 -6.22 4.64
N PHE A 132 6.84 -6.98 5.73
CA PHE A 132 5.71 -7.59 6.42
C PHE A 132 4.69 -6.58 6.94
N VAL A 133 5.16 -5.54 7.63
CA VAL A 133 4.32 -4.47 8.17
C VAL A 133 3.61 -3.71 7.03
N ASP A 134 4.31 -3.49 5.91
CA ASP A 134 3.75 -2.88 4.71
C ASP A 134 2.64 -3.76 4.09
N ALA A 135 2.86 -5.07 3.98
CA ALA A 135 1.85 -6.00 3.45
C ALA A 135 0.59 -6.04 4.31
N LEU A 136 0.72 -6.12 5.65
CA LEU A 136 -0.44 -6.07 6.55
C LEU A 136 -1.23 -4.77 6.39
N SER A 137 -0.52 -3.64 6.28
CA SER A 137 -1.12 -2.34 6.05
C SER A 137 -1.89 -2.28 4.72
N ARG A 138 -1.27 -2.71 3.61
CA ARG A 138 -1.88 -2.71 2.27
C ARG A 138 -3.03 -3.71 2.12
N GLN A 139 -2.97 -4.84 2.80
CA GLN A 139 -4.06 -5.82 2.87
C GLN A 139 -5.28 -5.27 3.62
N GLY A 140 -5.08 -4.28 4.49
CA GLY A 140 -6.11 -3.81 5.42
C GLY A 140 -6.27 -4.73 6.64
N ALA A 141 -5.29 -5.59 6.92
CA ALA A 141 -5.27 -6.48 8.08
C ALA A 141 -4.84 -5.71 9.35
N TYR A 142 -5.52 -4.61 9.65
CA TYR A 142 -5.12 -3.66 10.69
C TYR A 142 -5.15 -4.26 12.11
N GLY A 143 -5.98 -5.28 12.35
CA GLY A 143 -5.97 -6.04 13.60
C GLY A 143 -4.64 -6.79 13.81
N ALA A 144 -4.22 -7.58 12.81
CA ALA A 144 -2.94 -8.28 12.85
C ALA A 144 -1.75 -7.31 12.93
N LEU A 145 -1.85 -6.15 12.27
CA LEU A 145 -0.86 -5.08 12.39
C LEU A 145 -0.78 -4.52 13.81
N ALA A 146 -1.92 -4.31 14.48
CA ALA A 146 -1.97 -3.85 15.86
C ALA A 146 -1.42 -4.91 16.83
N ASP A 147 -1.73 -6.19 16.62
CA ASP A 147 -1.19 -7.31 17.41
C ASP A 147 0.33 -7.41 17.26
N PHE A 148 0.84 -7.27 16.04
CA PHE A 148 2.28 -7.24 15.77
C PHE A 148 2.95 -6.04 16.45
N ALA A 149 2.34 -4.85 16.37
CA ALA A 149 2.85 -3.65 17.03
C ALA A 149 2.92 -3.81 18.56
N ALA A 150 1.93 -4.48 19.16
CA ALA A 150 1.88 -4.74 20.60
C ALA A 150 2.87 -5.83 21.05
N GLY A 151 3.09 -6.86 20.23
CA GLY A 151 3.98 -7.99 20.56
C GLY A 151 5.44 -7.75 20.20
N GLU A 152 5.74 -7.50 18.92
CA GLU A 152 7.11 -7.44 18.37
C GLU A 152 7.53 -6.01 17.99
N GLY A 153 6.61 -5.05 18.02
CA GLY A 153 6.85 -3.66 17.59
C GLY A 153 8.02 -3.00 18.31
N ALA A 154 8.13 -3.13 19.64
CA ALA A 154 9.25 -2.56 20.40
C ALA A 154 10.61 -3.15 19.99
N ARG A 155 10.66 -4.45 19.69
CA ARG A 155 11.87 -5.15 19.24
C ARG A 155 12.27 -4.72 17.84
N LEU A 156 11.32 -4.60 16.92
CA LEU A 156 11.55 -4.08 15.58
C LEU A 156 12.10 -2.64 15.64
N MET A 157 11.44 -1.78 16.42
CA MET A 157 11.85 -0.39 16.61
C MET A 157 13.27 -0.28 17.17
N ALA A 158 13.65 -1.13 18.13
CA ALA A 158 15.01 -1.16 18.67
C ALA A 158 16.06 -1.53 17.60
N ARG A 159 15.76 -2.50 16.72
CA ARG A 159 16.64 -2.87 15.60
C ARG A 159 16.77 -1.75 14.57
N LEU A 160 15.68 -1.08 14.25
CA LEU A 160 15.66 -0.01 13.24
C LEU A 160 16.43 1.26 13.66
N ARG A 161 16.64 1.50 14.97
CA ARG A 161 17.45 2.64 15.43
C ARG A 161 18.87 2.63 14.86
N GLY A 162 19.43 1.45 14.58
CA GLY A 162 20.73 1.32 13.91
C GLY A 162 20.69 1.65 12.41
N CYS A 163 19.51 1.65 11.79
CA CYS A 163 19.30 1.89 10.36
C CYS A 163 18.99 3.36 10.04
N GLY A 164 18.76 4.21 11.05
CA GLY A 164 18.48 5.63 10.91
C GLY A 164 17.05 6.05 11.29
N ALA A 165 16.80 7.36 11.28
CA ALA A 165 15.52 7.91 11.73
C ALA A 165 14.35 7.61 10.78
N ALA A 166 14.58 7.57 9.47
CA ALA A 166 13.51 7.35 8.49
C ALA A 166 12.81 5.97 8.61
N PRO A 167 13.52 4.82 8.69
CA PRO A 167 12.87 3.52 8.91
C PRO A 167 12.08 3.44 10.22
N VAL A 168 12.63 4.00 11.30
CA VAL A 168 11.97 4.05 12.61
C VAL A 168 10.68 4.85 12.55
N GLN A 169 10.74 6.03 11.92
CA GLN A 169 9.57 6.88 11.76
C GLN A 169 8.54 6.27 10.79
N TYR A 170 8.99 5.56 9.75
CA TYR A 170 8.11 4.84 8.83
C TYR A 170 7.24 3.83 9.58
N VAL A 171 7.86 2.96 10.39
CA VAL A 171 7.12 1.94 11.17
C VAL A 171 6.17 2.60 12.17
N ARG A 172 6.59 3.67 12.85
CA ARG A 172 5.69 4.45 13.73
C ARG A 172 4.45 4.92 12.97
N CYS A 173 4.64 5.50 11.80
CA CYS A 173 3.51 5.98 10.98
C CYS A 173 2.60 4.84 10.55
N VAL A 174 3.14 3.67 10.16
CA VAL A 174 2.31 2.50 9.80
C VAL A 174 1.52 1.99 11.01
N PHE A 175 2.13 1.88 12.18
CA PHE A 175 1.44 1.46 13.40
C PHE A 175 0.34 2.44 13.81
N GLU A 176 0.57 3.75 13.69
CA GLU A 176 -0.48 4.75 13.94
C GLU A 176 -1.61 4.68 12.92
N LEU A 177 -1.32 4.45 11.63
CA LEU A 177 -2.36 4.20 10.62
C LEU A 177 -3.18 2.96 10.97
N GLY A 178 -2.54 1.87 11.39
CA GLY A 178 -3.21 0.66 11.84
C GLY A 178 -4.10 0.91 13.05
N ARG A 179 -3.57 1.56 14.10
CA ARG A 179 -4.33 1.95 15.29
C ARG A 179 -5.52 2.83 14.96
N TRP A 180 -5.35 3.80 14.07
CA TRP A 180 -6.45 4.65 13.60
C TRP A 180 -7.57 3.83 12.97
N ARG A 181 -7.22 2.88 12.10
CA ARG A 181 -8.19 2.04 11.39
C ARG A 181 -8.94 1.07 12.30
N VAL A 182 -8.30 0.58 13.36
CA VAL A 182 -8.93 -0.32 14.34
C VAL A 182 -9.76 0.43 15.37
N CYS A 183 -9.18 1.48 15.99
CA CYS A 183 -9.75 2.11 17.17
C CYS A 183 -10.44 3.46 16.89
N GLY A 184 -10.30 4.02 15.69
CA GLY A 184 -10.86 5.32 15.33
C GLY A 184 -10.25 6.51 16.10
N ALA A 185 -9.06 6.34 16.69
CA ALA A 185 -8.33 7.37 17.43
C ALA A 185 -6.89 7.54 16.88
N VAL A 186 -6.55 8.73 16.38
CA VAL A 186 -5.16 9.09 16.01
C VAL A 186 -4.53 9.73 17.23
N ASP A 187 -3.42 9.16 17.69
CA ASP A 187 -2.56 9.85 18.64
C ASP A 187 -1.63 10.79 17.85
N GLY A 188 -1.58 12.08 18.18
CA GLY A 188 -0.70 13.04 17.52
C GLY A 188 0.80 12.81 17.82
N SER A 189 1.11 11.92 18.77
CA SER A 189 2.46 11.64 19.24
C SER A 189 3.44 11.19 18.16
N TRP A 190 2.97 10.67 17.01
CA TRP A 190 3.86 10.35 15.88
C TRP A 190 4.56 11.56 15.29
N ARG A 191 4.05 12.79 15.49
CA ARG A 191 4.75 14.02 15.08
C ARG A 191 5.88 14.41 16.01
N GLU A 192 5.89 13.87 17.21
CA GLU A 192 6.72 14.33 18.31
C GLU A 192 7.92 13.41 18.52
N GLY A 193 8.97 13.99 19.09
CA GLY A 193 10.21 13.28 19.41
C GLY A 193 11.35 13.49 18.42
N VAL A 194 12.55 13.14 18.88
CA VAL A 194 13.81 13.36 18.16
C VAL A 194 13.80 12.63 16.82
N GLU A 195 13.36 11.37 16.79
CA GLU A 195 13.31 10.55 15.56
C GLU A 195 12.37 11.14 14.49
N ALA A 196 11.22 11.68 14.89
CA ALA A 196 10.30 12.34 13.96
C ALA A 196 10.90 13.63 13.38
N GLY A 197 11.59 14.42 14.22
CA GLY A 197 12.31 15.62 13.80
C GLY A 197 13.47 15.32 12.84
N ASP A 198 14.26 14.29 13.16
CA ASP A 198 15.39 13.85 12.35
C ASP A 198 14.93 13.30 11.00
N ALA A 199 13.91 12.45 10.98
CA ALA A 199 13.35 11.91 9.75
C ALA A 199 12.81 13.02 8.83
N ARG A 200 12.11 14.02 9.37
CA ARG A 200 11.66 15.20 8.60
C ARG A 200 12.83 16.01 8.06
N SER A 201 13.90 16.16 8.83
CA SER A 201 15.11 16.86 8.40
C SER A 201 15.82 16.11 7.27
N GLN A 202 15.89 14.78 7.35
CA GLN A 202 16.43 13.91 6.30
C GLN A 202 15.61 14.03 4.99
N LEU A 203 14.28 13.97 5.08
CA LEU A 203 13.40 14.15 3.92
C LEU A 203 13.61 15.50 3.24
N ARG A 204 13.76 16.59 4.01
CA ARG A 204 14.00 17.92 3.45
C ARG A 204 15.37 18.09 2.83
N ALA A 205 16.41 17.55 3.47
CA ALA A 205 17.78 17.72 3.02
C ALA A 205 18.02 17.09 1.64
N ASN A 206 17.35 15.97 1.34
CA ASN A 206 17.56 15.18 0.12
C ASN A 206 16.25 14.92 -0.64
N PHE A 207 15.30 15.86 -0.62
CA PHE A 207 13.95 15.65 -1.16
C PHE A 207 13.92 15.19 -2.63
N GLU A 208 14.84 15.67 -3.47
CA GLU A 208 14.90 15.27 -4.87
C GLU A 208 15.42 13.83 -5.09
N ARG A 209 16.00 13.20 -4.06
CA ARG A 209 16.72 11.92 -4.15
C ARG A 209 16.36 10.98 -3.01
N LEU A 210 15.07 10.87 -2.71
CA LEU A 210 14.57 10.01 -1.65
C LEU A 210 14.75 8.53 -2.01
N ASP A 211 15.20 7.72 -1.05
CA ASP A 211 15.18 6.26 -1.15
C ASP A 211 13.74 5.69 -1.01
N SER A 212 13.56 4.36 -1.09
CA SER A 212 12.20 3.76 -1.07
C SER A 212 11.53 3.91 0.29
N VAL A 213 12.27 3.70 1.38
CA VAL A 213 11.75 3.87 2.74
C VAL A 213 11.32 5.32 2.98
N GLN A 214 12.11 6.28 2.49
CA GLN A 214 11.81 7.71 2.57
C GLN A 214 10.59 8.10 1.74
N VAL A 215 10.40 7.54 0.54
CA VAL A 215 9.17 7.76 -0.25
C VAL A 215 7.95 7.18 0.46
N GLN A 216 8.04 5.95 0.98
CA GLN A 216 6.94 5.33 1.71
C GLN A 216 6.63 6.08 3.02
N LEU A 217 7.66 6.57 3.72
CA LEU A 217 7.49 7.47 4.87
C LEU A 217 6.74 8.74 4.46
N LEU A 218 7.13 9.40 3.38
CA LEU A 218 6.46 10.59 2.86
C LEU A 218 4.98 10.30 2.56
N CYS A 219 4.68 9.16 1.91
CA CYS A 219 3.33 8.73 1.64
C CYS A 219 2.50 8.55 2.92
N ASN A 220 3.06 7.88 3.94
CA ASN A 220 2.38 7.63 5.21
C ASN A 220 2.14 8.91 6.02
N LEU A 221 3.11 9.83 6.01
CA LEU A 221 2.95 11.15 6.63
C LEU A 221 1.79 11.92 5.99
N MET A 222 1.71 11.95 4.65
CA MET A 222 0.62 12.60 3.92
C MET A 222 -0.75 11.96 4.21
N GLN A 223 -0.81 10.64 4.32
CA GLN A 223 -2.04 9.93 4.68
C GLN A 223 -2.49 10.28 6.10
N LEU A 224 -1.60 10.18 7.09
CA LEU A 224 -1.90 10.54 8.48
C LEU A 224 -2.32 12.00 8.63
N ASP A 225 -1.63 12.92 7.95
CA ASP A 225 -2.01 14.34 7.90
C ASP A 225 -3.44 14.50 7.40
N SER A 226 -3.78 13.82 6.31
CA SER A 226 -5.11 13.88 5.72
C SER A 226 -6.20 13.31 6.63
N GLU A 227 -5.91 12.23 7.37
CA GLU A 227 -6.85 11.62 8.32
C GLU A 227 -7.08 12.49 9.56
N VAL A 228 -6.01 13.11 10.09
CA VAL A 228 -6.10 14.07 11.20
C VAL A 228 -6.93 15.29 10.81
N GLU A 229 -6.78 15.78 9.58
CA GLU A 229 -7.59 16.90 9.09
C GLU A 229 -9.07 16.56 8.95
N ARG A 230 -9.39 15.39 8.38
CA ARG A 230 -10.78 14.92 8.25
C ARG A 230 -11.45 14.76 9.62
N SER A 231 -10.73 14.21 10.60
CA SER A 231 -11.26 13.94 11.94
C SER A 231 -11.42 15.19 12.81
N THR A 232 -10.50 16.15 12.73
CA THR A 232 -10.51 17.33 13.61
C THR A 232 -11.35 18.50 13.10
N LYS A 233 -11.84 18.47 11.85
CA LYS A 233 -12.54 19.59 11.17
C LYS A 233 -11.78 20.93 11.23
N ARG A 234 -10.50 20.94 11.64
CA ARG A 234 -9.63 22.12 11.74
C ARG A 234 -8.91 22.33 10.41
N HIS A 235 -9.53 23.08 9.52
CA HIS A 235 -9.04 23.29 8.15
C HIS A 235 -7.81 24.21 8.00
N ARG A 236 -7.07 24.60 9.06
CA ARG A 236 -6.07 25.69 8.91
C ARG A 236 -4.75 25.61 9.67
N ALA A 237 -4.58 24.74 10.66
CA ALA A 237 -3.33 24.74 11.46
C ALA A 237 -2.36 23.63 11.05
N SER A 238 -2.85 22.45 10.64
CA SER A 238 -2.04 21.32 10.14
C SER A 238 -1.49 21.55 8.73
N THR A 239 -2.13 22.44 7.96
CA THR A 239 -1.74 22.81 6.59
C THR A 239 -0.29 23.29 6.54
N ARG A 240 0.16 23.98 7.58
CA ARG A 240 1.48 24.63 7.62
C ARG A 240 2.65 23.67 7.80
N GLU A 241 2.45 22.50 8.42
CA GLU A 241 3.50 21.48 8.58
C GLU A 241 3.61 20.56 7.35
N ALA A 242 2.48 20.20 6.75
CA ALA A 242 2.44 19.48 5.48
C ALA A 242 3.05 20.34 4.36
N GLU A 243 2.70 21.64 4.29
CA GLU A 243 3.37 22.64 3.44
C GLU A 243 4.87 22.76 3.72
N MET A 244 5.33 22.42 4.93
CA MET A 244 6.74 22.50 5.32
C MET A 244 7.54 21.25 4.90
N ILE A 245 6.89 20.12 4.59
CA ILE A 245 7.54 18.94 3.98
C ILE A 245 7.48 19.02 2.45
N MET A 246 6.44 19.67 1.91
CA MET A 246 6.35 19.95 0.48
C MET A 246 7.52 20.85 0.07
N GLY A 247 8.52 20.25 -0.57
CA GLY A 247 9.53 21.00 -1.30
C GLY A 247 8.88 21.94 -2.31
N SER A 248 9.67 22.87 -2.83
CA SER A 248 9.26 23.70 -3.96
C SER A 248 8.80 22.84 -5.14
N SER A 249 8.03 23.41 -6.08
CA SER A 249 7.61 22.68 -7.28
C SER A 249 8.81 22.07 -8.05
N SER A 250 9.99 22.70 -7.98
CA SER A 250 11.22 22.15 -8.54
C SER A 250 11.71 20.92 -7.79
N ASP A 251 11.56 20.86 -6.47
CA ASP A 251 12.00 19.70 -5.66
C ASP A 251 11.15 18.47 -5.99
N TRP A 252 9.83 18.65 -6.15
CA TRP A 252 8.91 17.60 -6.58
C TRP A 252 9.22 17.08 -7.99
N HIS A 253 9.53 17.99 -8.91
CA HIS A 253 9.95 17.61 -10.24
C HIS A 253 11.32 16.92 -10.26
N GLY A 254 12.24 17.34 -9.39
CA GLY A 254 13.52 16.68 -9.15
C GLY A 254 13.34 15.24 -8.65
N LEU A 255 12.45 15.04 -7.66
CA LEU A 255 12.08 13.71 -7.17
C LEU A 255 11.47 12.83 -8.27
N TYR A 256 10.56 13.38 -9.08
CA TYR A 256 9.99 12.67 -10.23
C TYR A 256 11.10 12.18 -11.19
N LYS A 257 12.01 13.07 -11.59
CA LYS A 257 13.14 12.72 -12.46
C LYS A 257 14.03 11.64 -11.85
N HIS A 258 14.30 11.73 -10.56
CA HIS A 258 15.09 10.73 -9.85
C HIS A 258 14.42 9.36 -9.89
N LEU A 259 13.15 9.26 -9.51
CA LEU A 259 12.39 8.01 -9.52
C LEU A 259 12.30 7.43 -10.94
N LEU A 260 12.07 8.28 -11.94
CA LEU A 260 12.08 7.88 -13.34
C LEU A 260 13.45 7.31 -13.73
N SER A 261 14.54 8.05 -13.51
CA SER A 261 15.90 7.60 -13.89
C SER A 261 16.36 6.30 -13.21
N THR A 262 15.75 5.95 -12.07
CA THR A 262 16.06 4.74 -11.29
C THR A 262 15.05 3.61 -11.52
N ASN A 263 14.11 3.78 -12.46
CA ASN A 263 13.02 2.84 -12.76
C ASN A 263 12.16 2.45 -11.52
N ARG A 264 11.95 3.38 -10.59
CA ARG A 264 11.22 3.16 -9.33
C ARG A 264 9.73 3.48 -9.47
N ILE A 265 9.06 2.84 -10.42
CA ILE A 265 7.66 3.13 -10.75
C ILE A 265 6.69 2.85 -9.61
N TRP A 266 6.96 1.82 -8.79
CA TRP A 266 6.10 1.47 -7.67
C TRP A 266 6.09 2.54 -6.57
N ASP A 267 7.25 3.13 -6.28
CA ASP A 267 7.38 4.28 -5.39
C ASP A 267 6.65 5.50 -5.97
N MET A 268 6.78 5.74 -7.28
CA MET A 268 6.06 6.81 -7.96
C MET A 268 4.54 6.60 -7.91
N ARG A 269 4.08 5.36 -8.07
CA ARG A 269 2.67 4.97 -7.98
C ARG A 269 2.12 5.21 -6.58
N ASP A 270 2.83 4.77 -5.54
CA ASP A 270 2.41 4.98 -4.15
C ASP A 270 2.38 6.48 -3.79
N LEU A 271 3.38 7.23 -4.24
CA LEU A 271 3.45 8.68 -4.07
C LEU A 271 2.26 9.38 -4.74
N PHE A 272 1.93 9.01 -5.98
CA PHE A 272 0.75 9.58 -6.64
C PHE A 272 -0.56 9.19 -5.97
N HIS A 273 -0.70 7.98 -5.44
CA HIS A 273 -1.88 7.62 -4.66
C HIS A 273 -2.04 8.52 -3.42
N ALA A 274 -0.94 8.78 -2.72
CA ALA A 274 -0.93 9.70 -1.58
C ALA A 274 -1.28 11.14 -2.01
N LEU A 275 -0.68 11.63 -3.11
CA LEU A 275 -0.95 12.97 -3.66
C LEU A 275 -2.40 13.13 -4.14
N TYR A 276 -2.94 12.16 -4.89
CA TYR A 276 -4.34 12.17 -5.36
C TYR A 276 -5.32 12.21 -4.20
N SER A 277 -5.06 11.44 -3.14
CA SER A 277 -5.92 11.39 -1.96
C SER A 277 -5.90 12.69 -1.14
N ARG A 278 -4.83 13.47 -1.28
CA ARG A 278 -4.58 14.68 -0.48
C ARG A 278 -4.98 15.97 -1.21
N TYR A 279 -4.53 16.13 -2.45
CA TYR A 279 -4.68 17.37 -3.24
C TYR A 279 -5.64 17.20 -4.43
N GLY A 280 -5.99 15.96 -4.78
CA GLY A 280 -6.71 15.67 -6.02
C GLY A 280 -5.76 15.47 -7.21
N VAL A 281 -6.33 14.97 -8.30
CA VAL A 281 -5.56 14.50 -9.47
C VAL A 281 -4.85 15.63 -10.21
N ALA A 282 -5.52 16.76 -10.44
CA ALA A 282 -4.96 17.88 -11.19
C ALA A 282 -3.71 18.48 -10.50
N ASP A 283 -3.83 18.77 -9.20
CA ASP A 283 -2.74 19.37 -8.42
C ASP A 283 -1.57 18.40 -8.25
N ALA A 284 -1.83 17.10 -8.09
CA ALA A 284 -0.78 16.07 -8.03
C ALA A 284 0.03 15.98 -9.32
N ILE A 285 -0.65 15.99 -10.49
CA ILE A 285 0.00 15.99 -11.81
C ILE A 285 0.85 17.25 -11.96
N LYS A 286 0.31 18.41 -11.57
CA LYS A 286 0.98 19.69 -11.65
C LYS A 286 2.26 19.71 -10.80
N LEU A 287 2.18 19.28 -9.55
CA LEU A 287 3.34 19.25 -8.64
C LEU A 287 4.52 18.45 -9.19
N SER A 288 4.27 17.31 -9.84
CA SER A 288 5.34 16.42 -10.32
C SER A 288 5.84 16.75 -11.73
N LEU A 289 5.01 17.36 -12.58
CA LEU A 289 5.29 17.49 -14.01
C LEU A 289 5.42 18.95 -14.50
N ASP A 290 5.03 19.94 -13.71
CA ASP A 290 4.95 21.35 -14.13
C ASP A 290 6.22 22.15 -13.80
N ASP A 291 7.36 21.71 -14.31
CA ASP A 291 8.61 22.51 -14.31
C ASP A 291 8.91 23.12 -15.69
N GLN A 292 7.87 23.50 -16.43
CA GLN A 292 8.03 24.29 -17.65
C GLN A 292 7.31 25.63 -17.55
N LYS A 293 7.92 26.55 -16.78
CA LYS A 293 8.16 27.89 -17.34
C LYS A 293 9.12 27.78 -18.55
N ARG A 294 8.65 27.17 -19.63
CA ARG A 294 9.25 27.30 -20.97
C ARG A 294 8.18 27.83 -21.92
N VAL A 295 8.21 29.15 -22.08
CA VAL A 295 8.08 29.84 -23.39
C VAL A 295 7.03 29.23 -24.31
N ILE A 296 5.75 29.36 -23.96
CA ILE A 296 4.75 29.62 -24.99
C ILE A 296 4.67 31.15 -25.06
N PRO A 297 4.98 31.79 -26.20
CA PRO A 297 4.77 33.23 -26.34
C PRO A 297 3.31 33.51 -26.01
N SER A 298 3.10 34.38 -25.02
CA SER A 298 1.79 34.88 -24.65
C SER A 298 1.10 35.39 -25.93
N GLY A 299 0.11 34.63 -26.43
CA GLY A 299 -0.55 34.97 -27.69
C GLY A 299 -1.29 33.84 -28.40
N ALA A 300 -1.05 32.56 -28.10
CA ALA A 300 -1.68 31.48 -28.86
C ALA A 300 -1.94 30.19 -28.07
N LEU A 301 -2.76 30.25 -27.03
CA LEU A 301 -3.76 29.20 -26.76
C LEU A 301 -4.71 29.72 -25.69
N GLY A 302 -6.01 29.55 -25.93
CA GLY A 302 -7.02 29.86 -24.93
C GLY A 302 -6.70 29.12 -23.63
N SER A 303 -6.85 29.85 -22.52
CA SER A 303 -7.19 29.28 -21.22
C SER A 303 -8.22 28.17 -21.42
N ASP A 304 -8.01 27.06 -20.72
CA ASP A 304 -8.90 25.91 -20.54
C ASP A 304 -8.41 24.64 -21.27
N ASN A 305 -7.87 23.70 -20.49
CA ASN A 305 -7.57 22.27 -20.80
C ASN A 305 -6.11 21.84 -21.10
N SER A 306 -5.09 22.70 -20.94
CA SER A 306 -3.68 22.29 -21.11
C SER A 306 -3.12 21.46 -19.94
N ASP A 307 -3.60 21.69 -18.72
CA ASP A 307 -2.91 21.27 -17.49
C ASP A 307 -2.97 19.75 -17.23
N LEU A 308 -3.92 19.06 -17.85
CA LEU A 308 -4.09 17.61 -17.71
C LEU A 308 -3.43 16.82 -18.86
N ASN A 309 -2.73 17.45 -19.81
CA ASN A 309 -1.89 16.70 -20.76
C ASN A 309 -0.64 16.08 -20.10
N GLY A 310 -0.30 16.49 -18.87
CA GLY A 310 0.84 15.96 -18.12
C GLY A 310 0.81 14.44 -17.93
N TRP A 311 -0.36 13.83 -17.71
CA TRP A 311 -0.42 12.37 -17.50
C TRP A 311 -0.06 11.56 -18.76
N PHE A 312 -0.31 12.09 -19.97
CA PHE A 312 0.16 11.44 -21.19
C PHE A 312 1.68 11.41 -21.24
N ARG A 313 2.32 12.52 -20.85
CA ARG A 313 3.78 12.57 -20.75
C ARG A 313 4.29 11.57 -19.73
N PHE A 314 3.61 11.44 -18.59
CA PHE A 314 3.93 10.43 -17.59
C PHE A 314 3.91 9.01 -18.18
N VAL A 315 2.83 8.59 -18.85
CA VAL A 315 2.75 7.24 -19.43
C VAL A 315 3.87 7.02 -20.46
N LEU A 316 4.19 8.04 -21.27
CA LEU A 316 5.28 7.96 -22.24
C LEU A 316 6.65 7.82 -21.57
N ASP A 317 6.93 8.61 -20.53
CA ASP A 317 8.19 8.56 -19.78
C ASP A 317 8.45 7.14 -19.25
N TRP A 318 7.46 6.51 -18.63
CA TRP A 318 7.61 5.18 -18.04
C TRP A 318 7.56 4.02 -19.05
N THR A 319 7.02 4.22 -20.24
CA THR A 319 6.94 3.16 -21.27
C THR A 319 8.10 3.21 -22.28
N GLN A 320 8.77 4.35 -22.44
CA GLN A 320 9.84 4.53 -23.43
C GLN A 320 11.24 4.52 -22.82
N CYS A 321 11.40 4.88 -21.54
CA CYS A 321 12.72 4.99 -20.92
C CYS A 321 13.36 3.64 -20.57
N PHE A 322 12.56 2.57 -20.40
CA PHE A 322 13.04 1.27 -19.93
C PHE A 322 12.48 0.11 -20.77
N PRO A 323 13.18 -1.03 -20.82
CA PRO A 323 12.61 -2.26 -21.35
C PRO A 323 11.30 -2.58 -20.63
N ARG A 324 10.25 -2.85 -21.41
CA ARG A 324 8.93 -3.10 -20.87
C ARG A 324 8.92 -4.42 -20.09
N ASP A 325 8.64 -4.35 -18.80
CA ASP A 325 8.47 -5.51 -17.92
C ASP A 325 7.04 -5.60 -17.35
N GLU A 326 6.69 -6.79 -16.86
CA GLU A 326 5.37 -7.08 -16.29
C GLU A 326 5.06 -6.18 -15.08
N SER A 327 6.10 -5.88 -14.29
CA SER A 327 6.03 -5.05 -13.09
C SER A 327 5.60 -3.61 -13.41
N THR A 328 6.19 -2.99 -14.43
CA THR A 328 5.84 -1.64 -14.90
C THR A 328 4.42 -1.60 -15.44
N ASP A 329 4.01 -2.61 -16.21
CA ASP A 329 2.64 -2.70 -16.73
C ASP A 329 1.61 -2.76 -15.59
N PHE A 330 1.88 -3.53 -14.52
CA PHE A 330 1.01 -3.55 -13.34
C PHE A 330 0.92 -2.20 -12.62
N ALA A 331 2.05 -1.52 -12.44
CA ALA A 331 2.07 -0.22 -11.76
C ALA A 331 1.33 0.86 -12.57
N LEU A 332 1.53 0.89 -13.90
CA LEU A 332 0.81 1.80 -14.80
C LEU A 332 -0.69 1.50 -14.84
N LEU A 333 -1.07 0.22 -14.87
CA LEU A 333 -2.46 -0.19 -14.79
C LEU A 333 -3.13 0.32 -13.51
N ASP A 334 -2.52 0.05 -12.35
CA ASP A 334 -3.05 0.44 -11.03
C ASP A 334 -3.18 1.98 -10.93
N LEU A 335 -2.18 2.72 -11.39
CA LEU A 335 -2.17 4.18 -11.35
C LEU A 335 -3.27 4.79 -12.24
N LEU A 336 -3.37 4.38 -13.51
CA LEU A 336 -4.35 4.93 -14.46
C LEU A 336 -5.79 4.65 -14.01
N VAL A 337 -6.03 3.47 -13.47
CA VAL A 337 -7.33 3.09 -12.90
C VAL A 337 -7.65 3.92 -11.67
N THR A 338 -6.69 4.09 -10.75
CA THR A 338 -6.88 4.91 -9.55
C THR A 338 -7.18 6.36 -9.90
N MET A 339 -6.42 6.93 -10.83
CA MET A 339 -6.65 8.28 -11.33
C MET A 339 -8.07 8.43 -11.89
N SER A 340 -8.50 7.48 -12.72
CA SER A 340 -9.83 7.48 -13.35
C SER A 340 -10.95 7.42 -12.30
N LEU A 341 -10.82 6.55 -11.30
CA LEU A 341 -11.80 6.41 -10.22
C LEU A 341 -11.87 7.65 -9.31
N GLN A 342 -10.73 8.29 -9.04
CA GLN A 342 -10.66 9.51 -8.25
C GLN A 342 -11.33 10.68 -8.98
N LEU A 343 -11.05 10.85 -10.28
CA LEU A 343 -11.73 11.84 -11.12
C LEU A 343 -13.24 11.60 -11.18
N LEU A 344 -13.65 10.34 -11.35
CA LEU A 344 -15.06 9.96 -11.42
C LEU A 344 -15.81 10.28 -10.10
N SER A 345 -15.18 10.00 -8.96
CA SER A 345 -15.83 10.14 -7.63
C SER A 345 -15.99 11.60 -7.18
N HIS A 346 -15.21 12.54 -7.73
CA HIS A 346 -15.27 13.96 -7.37
C HIS A 346 -16.10 14.83 -8.33
N GLY A 347 -16.62 14.25 -9.41
CA GLY A 347 -17.37 14.97 -10.43
C GLY A 347 -18.89 14.81 -10.31
N ARG A 348 -19.56 15.71 -9.60
CA ARG A 348 -21.04 15.82 -9.66
C ARG A 348 -21.54 16.43 -10.98
N GLU A 349 -20.64 17.08 -11.73
CA GLU A 349 -20.81 17.54 -13.09
C GLU A 349 -19.46 17.37 -13.80
N ASN A 350 -19.14 16.15 -14.25
CA ASN A 350 -17.88 15.94 -14.98
C ASN A 350 -17.88 16.79 -16.25
N ALA A 351 -17.15 17.91 -16.22
CA ALA A 351 -16.86 18.70 -17.40
C ALA A 351 -16.37 17.76 -18.51
N GLU A 352 -16.76 18.04 -19.76
CA GLU A 352 -16.48 17.13 -20.88
C GLU A 352 -14.97 16.81 -21.03
N ALA A 353 -14.11 17.74 -20.60
CA ALA A 353 -12.67 17.53 -20.49
C ALA A 353 -12.27 16.39 -19.52
N ILE A 354 -12.89 16.30 -18.34
CA ILE A 354 -12.62 15.25 -17.35
C ILE A 354 -13.05 13.89 -17.89
N LYS A 355 -14.22 13.81 -18.54
CA LYS A 355 -14.69 12.57 -19.18
C LYS A 355 -13.72 12.10 -20.25
N LYS A 356 -13.21 13.02 -21.07
CA LYS A 356 -12.21 12.71 -22.11
C LYS A 356 -10.93 12.14 -21.50
N ILE A 357 -10.44 12.73 -20.41
CA ILE A 357 -9.25 12.24 -19.71
C ILE A 357 -9.47 10.85 -19.13
N ILE A 358 -10.60 10.63 -18.47
CA ILE A 358 -10.99 9.31 -17.95
C ILE A 358 -11.03 8.28 -19.09
N ALA A 359 -11.67 8.59 -20.21
CA ALA A 359 -11.77 7.69 -21.36
C ALA A 359 -10.39 7.35 -21.96
N GLN A 360 -9.52 8.35 -22.08
CA GLN A 360 -8.16 8.16 -22.58
C GLN A 360 -7.31 7.33 -21.62
N ALA A 361 -7.32 7.65 -20.33
CA ALA A 361 -6.59 6.89 -19.30
C ALA A 361 -7.04 5.42 -19.26
N MET A 362 -8.35 5.18 -19.35
CA MET A 362 -8.91 3.83 -19.39
C MET A 362 -8.60 3.09 -20.69
N THR A 363 -8.46 3.79 -21.81
CA THR A 363 -7.99 3.18 -23.07
C THR A 363 -6.56 2.64 -22.91
N HIS A 364 -5.66 3.42 -22.29
CA HIS A 364 -4.30 2.94 -21.97
C HIS A 364 -4.32 1.80 -20.94
N ALA A 365 -5.14 1.92 -19.89
CA ALA A 365 -5.32 0.85 -18.90
C ALA A 365 -5.79 -0.47 -19.55
N ASN A 366 -6.71 -0.40 -20.52
CA ASN A 366 -7.16 -1.57 -21.27
C ASN A 366 -6.00 -2.24 -22.03
N HIS A 367 -5.11 -1.48 -22.66
CA HIS A 367 -3.94 -2.05 -23.33
C HIS A 367 -3.02 -2.80 -22.36
N PHE A 368 -2.77 -2.23 -21.18
CA PHE A 368 -1.96 -2.91 -20.16
C PHE A 368 -2.65 -4.18 -19.63
N ALA A 369 -3.95 -4.12 -19.33
CA ALA A 369 -4.71 -5.28 -18.86
C ALA A 369 -4.71 -6.44 -19.89
N ILE A 370 -4.94 -6.13 -21.18
CA ILE A 370 -4.89 -7.13 -22.25
C ILE A 370 -3.47 -7.71 -22.36
N SER A 371 -2.44 -6.87 -22.35
CA SER A 371 -1.05 -7.31 -22.42
C SER A 371 -0.68 -8.25 -21.27
N LEU A 372 -1.09 -7.90 -20.04
CA LEU A 372 -0.82 -8.68 -18.83
C LEU A 372 -1.52 -10.04 -18.84
N SER A 373 -2.79 -10.09 -19.27
CA SER A 373 -3.57 -11.33 -19.35
C SER A 373 -3.11 -12.27 -20.46
N LEU A 374 -2.66 -11.73 -21.61
CA LEU A 374 -2.07 -12.52 -22.69
C LEU A 374 -0.67 -13.05 -22.33
N GLY A 375 0.13 -12.26 -21.61
CA GLY A 375 1.48 -12.65 -21.19
C GLY A 375 1.48 -13.77 -20.15
N ASN A 376 0.57 -13.71 -19.17
CA ASN A 376 0.37 -14.79 -18.20
C ASN A 376 -1.11 -14.83 -17.76
N PRO A 377 -1.85 -15.90 -18.05
CA PRO A 377 -3.26 -16.03 -17.68
C PRO A 377 -3.55 -15.90 -16.18
N GLU A 378 -2.60 -16.23 -15.30
CA GLU A 378 -2.77 -16.04 -13.84
C GLU A 378 -2.89 -14.57 -13.43
N ASN A 379 -2.46 -13.65 -14.30
CA ASN A 379 -2.47 -12.22 -13.99
C ASN A 379 -3.87 -11.64 -13.85
N VAL A 380 -4.91 -12.32 -14.34
CA VAL A 380 -6.30 -11.89 -14.18
C VAL A 380 -6.76 -11.89 -12.71
N GLN A 381 -6.04 -12.61 -11.84
CA GLN A 381 -6.35 -12.71 -10.41
C GLN A 381 -5.58 -11.68 -9.57
N THR A 382 -4.75 -10.83 -10.17
CA THR A 382 -3.96 -9.85 -9.41
C THR A 382 -4.81 -8.63 -9.06
N SER A 383 -4.45 -7.98 -7.95
CA SER A 383 -5.19 -6.80 -7.46
C SER A 383 -5.30 -5.67 -8.51
N PRO A 384 -4.22 -5.27 -9.23
CA PRO A 384 -4.34 -4.25 -10.28
C PRO A 384 -5.33 -4.63 -11.38
N TYR A 385 -5.36 -5.90 -11.80
CA TYR A 385 -6.27 -6.37 -12.84
C TYR A 385 -7.72 -6.40 -12.36
N LEU A 386 -7.96 -6.92 -11.15
CA LEU A 386 -9.30 -6.95 -10.55
C LEU A 386 -9.84 -5.53 -10.34
N LYS A 387 -8.99 -4.60 -9.88
CA LYS A 387 -9.33 -3.18 -9.73
C LYS A 387 -9.69 -2.54 -11.08
N TRP A 388 -8.92 -2.83 -12.13
CA TRP A 388 -9.27 -2.42 -13.49
C TRP A 388 -10.63 -2.96 -13.93
N ALA A 389 -10.89 -4.26 -13.74
CA ALA A 389 -12.15 -4.88 -14.15
C ALA A 389 -13.37 -4.25 -13.44
N LEU A 390 -13.26 -4.00 -12.14
CA LEU A 390 -14.30 -3.31 -11.36
C LEU A 390 -14.48 -1.86 -11.81
N ALA A 391 -13.38 -1.14 -12.06
CA ALA A 391 -13.43 0.23 -12.55
C ALA A 391 -14.09 0.30 -13.92
N HIS A 392 -13.70 -0.59 -14.84
CA HIS A 392 -14.28 -0.68 -16.18
C HIS A 392 -15.81 -0.88 -16.13
N GLN A 393 -16.30 -1.77 -15.25
CA GLN A 393 -17.74 -1.95 -15.03
C GLN A 393 -18.42 -0.73 -14.39
N ARG A 394 -17.75 -0.02 -13.49
CA ARG A 394 -18.30 1.21 -12.89
C ARG A 394 -18.40 2.33 -13.93
N LEU A 395 -17.36 2.54 -14.72
CA LEU A 395 -17.37 3.54 -15.79
C LEU A 395 -18.44 3.26 -16.84
N ALA A 396 -18.63 2.00 -17.25
CA ALA A 396 -19.68 1.64 -18.20
C ALA A 396 -21.09 2.01 -17.71
N ARG A 397 -21.31 2.05 -16.38
CA ARG A 397 -22.58 2.46 -15.76
C ARG A 397 -22.72 3.98 -15.64
N GLU A 398 -21.66 4.68 -15.26
CA GLU A 398 -21.69 6.12 -14.96
C GLU A 398 -21.42 7.01 -16.18
N LEU A 399 -20.75 6.48 -17.19
CA LEU A 399 -20.41 7.13 -18.45
C LEU A 399 -20.77 6.20 -19.62
N PRO A 400 -22.06 5.93 -19.86
CA PRO A 400 -22.46 5.11 -21.00
C PRO A 400 -21.99 5.80 -22.28
N ILE A 401 -21.08 5.13 -22.98
CA ILE A 401 -20.73 5.47 -24.36
C ILE A 401 -22.03 5.23 -25.14
N ASN A 402 -22.75 6.30 -25.45
CA ASN A 402 -24.06 6.37 -26.12
C ASN A 402 -25.28 6.44 -25.18
N ALA A 403 -25.65 7.67 -24.81
CA ALA A 403 -27.05 8.10 -24.83
C ALA A 403 -27.11 9.31 -25.78
N SER A 404 -27.15 9.01 -27.07
CA SER A 404 -27.46 9.95 -28.16
C SER A 404 -28.92 10.37 -28.11
#